data_AF-A0A4V0HWA9-F1
#
_entry.id   AF-A0A4V0HWA9-F1
#
_cell.length_a   1.000
_cell.length_b   1.000
_cell.length_c   1.000
_cell.angle_alpha   90.00
_cell.angle_beta   90.00
_cell.angle_gamma   90.00
#
_symmetry.space_group_name_H-M   'P 1'
#
loop_
_entity.id
_entity.type
_entity.pdbx_description
1 polymer ?
#
loop_
_entity_poly.entity_id
_entity_poly.type
_entity_poly.pdbx_seq_one_letter_code
_entity_poly.pdbx_strand_id
1 'polypeptide(L)' 'MNCREFADFLNLYVEGELPGDQRRVFDQHLAECAACRAYLDGYQKTVRALGAAAAVEHVPPAPHGLVAAILAARRKESAG' A
#
# COMPACT_ATOMS: atom_id res chain seq x y z
N MET A 1 -0.27 18.72 -7.00
CA MET A 1 -1.00 17.52 -6.54
C MET A 1 -2.37 17.50 -7.18
N ASN A 2 -2.58 16.59 -8.12
CA ASN A 2 -3.90 16.23 -8.62
C ASN A 2 -4.50 15.11 -7.76
N CYS A 3 -5.74 14.70 -8.05
CA CYS A 3 -6.43 13.65 -7.30
C CYS A 3 -5.67 12.32 -7.27
N ARG A 4 -4.98 11.96 -8.37
CA ARG A 4 -4.22 10.72 -8.47
C ARG A 4 -2.97 10.76 -7.61
N GLU A 5 -2.18 11.83 -7.73
CA GLU A 5 -0.97 12.05 -6.92
C GLU A 5 -1.29 12.00 -5.43
N PHE A 6 -2.45 12.52 -5.01
CA PHE A 6 -2.88 12.45 -3.63
C PHE A 6 -3.25 11.04 -3.18
N ALA A 7 -4.00 10.30 -4.00
CA ALA A 7 -4.37 8.93 -3.71
C ALA A 7 -3.12 8.03 -3.60
N ASP A 8 -2.13 8.24 -4.45
CA ASP A 8 -0.86 7.51 -4.42
C ASP A 8 -0.05 7.87 -3.14
N PHE A 9 -0.04 9.15 -2.73
CA PHE A 9 0.54 9.58 -1.46
C PHE A 9 -0.11 8.88 -0.25
N LEU A 10 -1.45 8.83 -0.20
CA LEU A 10 -2.17 8.16 0.88
C LEU A 10 -1.91 6.65 0.87
N ASN A 11 -1.79 6.04 -0.31
CA ASN A 11 -1.45 4.63 -0.43
C ASN A 11 -0.07 4.34 0.19
N LEU A 12 0.95 5.12 -0.19
CA LEU A 12 2.30 5.00 0.38
C LEU A 12 2.30 5.19 1.89
N TYR A 13 1.50 6.12 2.40
CA TYR A 13 1.37 6.32 3.85
C TYR A 13 0.76 5.11 4.56
N VAL A 14 -0.30 4.53 3.99
CA VAL A 14 -1.00 3.36 4.55
C VAL A 14 -0.11 2.10 4.51
N GLU A 15 0.64 1.90 3.43
CA GLU A 15 1.60 0.80 3.28
C GLU A 15 2.89 1.01 4.09
N GLY A 16 3.08 2.20 4.69
CA GLY A 16 4.28 2.53 5.46
C GLY A 16 5.53 2.79 4.61
N GLU A 17 5.36 3.01 3.31
CA GLU A 17 6.41 3.23 2.32
C GLU A 17 6.70 4.73 2.06
N LEU A 18 5.93 5.62 2.69
CA LEU A 18 6.15 7.05 2.54
C LEU A 18 7.53 7.46 3.13
N PRO A 19 8.32 8.30 2.43
CA PRO A 19 9.61 8.79 2.95
C PRO A 19 9.47 9.39 4.36
N GLY A 20 10.47 9.14 5.22
CA GLY A 20 10.35 9.43 6.65
C GLY A 20 10.13 10.91 7.00
N ASP A 21 10.66 11.82 6.20
CA ASP A 21 10.43 13.26 6.31
C ASP A 21 8.96 13.62 6.01
N GLN A 22 8.41 13.09 4.92
CA GLN A 22 7.02 13.28 4.53
C GLN A 22 6.05 12.63 5.51
N ARG A 23 6.37 11.41 5.98
CA ARG A 23 5.58 10.70 6.98
C ARG A 23 5.47 11.50 8.27
N ARG A 24 6.58 12.02 8.79
CA ARG A 24 6.58 12.85 10.01
C ARG A 24 5.71 14.10 9.86
N VAL A 25 5.80 14.80 8.73
CA VAL A 25 4.97 15.99 8.48
C VAL A 25 3.49 15.63 8.41
N PHE A 26 3.15 14.52 7.75
CA PHE A 26 1.77 14.09 7.64
C PHE A 26 1.21 13.57 8.98
N ASP A 27 2.00 12.86 9.78
CA ASP A 27 1.64 12.44 11.14
C ASP A 27 1.33 13.64 12.03
N GLN A 28 2.14 14.71 11.96
CA GLN A 28 1.87 15.95 12.67
C GLN A 28 0.54 16.57 12.24
N HIS A 29 0.28 16.64 10.93
CA HIS A 29 -0.99 17.15 10.43
C HIS A 29 -2.19 16.31 10.90
N LEU A 30 -2.05 14.98 10.89
CA LEU A 30 -3.07 14.08 11.40
C LEU A 30 -3.32 14.24 12.90
N ALA A 31 -2.35 14.70 13.70
CA ALA A 31 -2.57 15.00 15.11
C ALA A 31 -3.48 16.23 15.30
N GLU A 32 -3.34 17.23 14.42
CA GLU A 32 -4.01 18.54 14.57
C GLU A 32 -5.33 18.64 13.78
N CYS A 33 -5.51 17.85 12.72
CA CYS A 33 -6.64 17.97 11.80
C CYS A 33 -7.62 16.78 11.87
N ALA A 34 -8.78 16.98 12.51
CA ALA A 34 -9.83 15.95 12.60
C ALA A 34 -10.42 15.56 11.25
N ALA A 35 -10.56 16.50 10.32
CA ALA A 35 -11.09 16.24 8.98
C ALA A 35 -10.19 15.30 8.17
N CYS A 36 -8.87 15.48 8.25
CA CYS A 36 -7.93 14.61 7.56
C CYS A 36 -7.86 13.21 8.19
N ARG A 37 -8.02 13.08 9.52
CA ARG A 37 -8.20 11.76 10.14
C ARG A 37 -9.43 11.04 9.63
N ALA A 38 -10.57 11.73 9.54
CA ALA A 38 -11.81 11.16 9.02
C ALA A 38 -11.68 10.77 7.54
N TYR A 39 -11.00 11.59 6.73
CA TYR A 39 -10.74 11.27 5.33
C TYR A 39 -9.86 10.02 5.17
N LEU A 40 -8.76 9.93 5.93
CA LEU A 40 -7.86 8.79 5.91
C LEU A 40 -8.57 7.49 6.33
N ASP A 41 -9.43 7.54 7.35
CA ASP A 41 -10.25 6.39 7.76
C ASP A 41 -11.18 5.92 6.62
N GLY A 42 -11.85 6.85 5.93
CA GLY A 42 -12.67 6.53 4.76
C GLY A 42 -11.86 5.90 3.61
N TYR A 43 -10.67 6.44 3.35
CA TYR A 43 -9.74 5.88 2.37
C TYR A 43 -9.34 4.44 2.73
N GLN A 44 -8.91 4.19 3.97
CA GLN A 44 -8.52 2.86 4.44
C GLN A 44 -9.69 1.86 4.37
N LYS A 45 -10.91 2.27 4.69
CA LYS A 45 -12.12 1.45 4.54
C LYS A 45 -12.37 1.07 3.08
N THR A 46 -12.17 2.01 2.16
CA THR A 46 -12.33 1.78 0.72
C THR A 46 -11.33 0.76 0.21
N VAL A 47 -10.05 0.91 0.57
CA VAL A 47 -8.99 -0.05 0.22
C VAL A 47 -9.31 -1.45 0.74
N ARG A 48 -9.73 -1.57 2.01
CA ARG A 48 -10.13 -2.86 2.61
C ARG A 48 -11.33 -3.49 1.89
N ALA A 49 -12.34 -2.71 1.54
CA ALA A 49 -13.52 -3.20 0.84
C ALA A 49 -13.16 -3.73 -0.56
N LEU A 50 -12.30 -3.01 -1.29
CA LEU A 50 -11.80 -3.46 -2.60
C LEU A 50 -10.97 -4.73 -2.49
N GLY A 51 -10.06 -4.82 -1.52
CA GLY A 51 -9.28 -6.04 -1.28
C GLY A 51 -10.15 -7.25 -0.93
N ALA A 52 -11.17 -7.05 -0.11
CA ALA A 52 -12.13 -8.12 0.22
C ALA A 52 -12.93 -8.56 -1.01
N ALA A 53 -13.39 -7.62 -1.84
CA ALA A 53 -14.12 -7.95 -3.07
C ALA A 53 -13.24 -8.73 -4.07
N ALA A 54 -11.97 -8.33 -4.23
CA ALA A 54 -11.02 -9.04 -5.08
C ALA A 54 -10.74 -10.48 -4.60
N ALA A 55 -10.80 -10.73 -3.29
CA ALA A 55 -10.65 -12.08 -2.74
C ALA A 55 -11.84 -13.01 -3.01
N VAL A 56 -13.01 -12.46 -3.39
CA VAL A 56 -14.20 -13.25 -3.77
C VAL A 56 -14.10 -13.73 -5.22
N GLU A 57 -13.35 -13.04 -6.08
CA GLU A 57 -12.97 -13.59 -7.37
C GLU A 57 -12.04 -14.78 -7.16
N HIS A 58 -12.34 -15.91 -7.81
CA HIS A 58 -11.56 -17.13 -7.70
C HIS A 58 -10.17 -16.91 -8.32
N VAL A 59 -9.24 -16.41 -7.52
CA VAL A 59 -7.83 -16.34 -7.87
C VAL A 59 -7.33 -17.78 -7.98
N PRO A 60 -6.88 -18.24 -9.16
CA PRO A 60 -6.34 -19.59 -9.28
C PRO A 60 -5.15 -19.74 -8.33
N PRO A 61 -4.94 -20.94 -7.74
CA PRO A 61 -3.82 -21.17 -6.86
C PRO A 61 -2.52 -20.83 -7.59
N ALA A 62 -1.56 -20.26 -6.86
CA ALA A 62 -0.25 -19.95 -7.41
C ALA A 62 0.35 -21.20 -8.08
N PRO A 63 0.95 -21.07 -9.29
CA PRO A 63 1.58 -22.20 -9.97
C PRO A 63 2.60 -22.91 -9.06
N HIS A 64 2.64 -24.23 -9.14
CA HIS A 64 3.62 -25.01 -8.39
C HIS A 64 5.04 -24.53 -8.71
N GLY A 65 5.85 -24.29 -7.67
CA GLY A 65 7.22 -23.81 -7.82
C GLY A 65 7.38 -22.31 -8.06
N LEU A 66 6.30 -21.51 -8.11
CA LEU A 66 6.39 -20.05 -8.27
C LEU A 66 7.31 -19.41 -7.21
N VAL A 67 7.09 -19.76 -5.94
CA VAL A 67 7.91 -19.25 -4.82
C VAL A 67 9.39 -19.59 -5.02
N ALA A 68 9.69 -20.84 -5.40
CA ALA A 68 11.06 -21.29 -5.63
C ALA A 68 11.73 -20.52 -6.80
N ALA A 69 10.99 -20.27 -7.88
CA ALA A 69 11.46 -19.51 -9.03
C ALA A 69 11.76 -18.05 -8.67
N ILE A 70 10.87 -17.37 -7.92
CA ILE A 70 11.08 -16.00 -7.44
C ILE A 70 12.32 -15.91 -6.55
N LEU A 71 12.47 -16.83 -5.60
CA LEU A 71 13.63 -16.88 -4.71
C LEU A 71 14.94 -17.12 -5.48
N ALA A 72 14.91 -17.95 -6.52
CA ALA A 72 16.08 -18.19 -7.38
C ALA A 72 16.46 -16.95 -8.20
N ALA A 73 15.48 -16.20 -8.71
CA ALA A 73 15.73 -14.95 -9.44
C ALA A 73 16.36 -13.88 -8.53
N ARG A 74 15.80 -13.67 -7.34
CA ARG A 74 16.32 -12.69 -6.36
C ARG A 74 17.77 -12.94 -5.97
N ARG A 75 18.16 -14.22 -5.79
CA ARG A 75 19.57 -14.58 -5.52
C ARG A 75 20.53 -14.24 -6.67
N LYS A 76 20.07 -14.33 -7.92
CA LYS A 76 20.89 -13.96 -9.09
C LYS A 76 21.12 -12.45 -9.18
N GLU A 77 20.09 -11.66 -8.86
CA GLU A 77 20.18 -10.18 -8.83
C GLU A 77 21.11 -9.66 -7.72
N SER A 78 21.23 -10.38 -6.60
CA SER A 78 22.16 -10.01 -5.51
C SER A 78 23.61 -10.46 -5.73
N ALA A 79 23.85 -11.30 -6.75
CA ALA A 79 25.16 -11.88 -7.05
C ALA A 79 25.81 -11.32 -8.33
N GLY A 80 25.15 -10.38 -9.00
CA GLY A 80 25.67 -9.62 -10.15
C GLY A 80 25.79 -8.15 -9.79
#